data_AF-A0A961IZN0-F1
#
_entry.id   AF-A0A961IZN0-F1
#
_cell.length_a   1.000
_cell.length_b   1.000
_cell.length_c   1.000
_cell.angle_alpha   90.00
_cell.angle_beta   90.00
_cell.angle_gamma   90.00
#
_symmetry.space_group_name_H-M   'P 1'
#
loop_
_entity.id
_entity.type
_entity.pdbx_description
1 polymer ?
#
loop_
_entity_poly.entity_id
_entity_poly.type
_entity_poly.pdbx_seq_one_letter_code
_entity_poly.pdbx_strand_id
1 'polypeptide(L)'
;IYTIVEVDTRDRPGLLHDLTRCLAANNVQIASAVIATYGEQVVDTFYVKDMFGLKFHSESRLKTLEAKLREAIQRGAERARG
;
A
#
# COMPACT_ATOMS: atom_id res chain seq x y z
N ILE A 1 -15.72 -5.23 -9.14
CA ILE A 1 -15.33 -3.82 -8.87
C ILE A 1 -14.26 -3.84 -7.77
N TYR A 2 -13.23 -2.99 -7.86
CA TYR A 2 -12.09 -2.94 -6.93
C TYR A 2 -12.00 -1.58 -6.22
N THR A 3 -11.30 -1.53 -5.09
CA THR A 3 -10.72 -0.30 -4.56
C THR A 3 -9.30 -0.18 -5.13
N ILE A 4 -8.91 1.01 -5.55
CA ILE A 4 -7.55 1.27 -6.07
C ILE A 4 -6.80 2.00 -4.97
N VAL A 5 -5.62 1.50 -4.62
CA VAL A 5 -4.66 2.17 -3.74
C VAL A 5 -3.46 2.52 -4.59
N GLU A 6 -3.20 3.81 -4.75
CA GLU A 6 -2.03 4.32 -5.45
C GLU A 6 -1.06 4.93 -4.42
N VAL A 7 0.20 4.53 -4.50
CA VAL A 7 1.27 5.01 -3.65
C VAL A 7 2.33 5.65 -4.53
N ASP A 8 2.47 6.97 -4.43
CA ASP A 8 3.56 7.74 -5.03
C ASP A 8 4.55 8.12 -3.93
N THR A 9 5.77 7.59 -4.01
CA THR A 9 6.81 7.86 -3.02
C THR A 9 8.22 7.72 -3.60
N ARG A 10 9.24 8.08 -2.81
CA ARG A 10 10.64 7.85 -3.17
C ARG A 10 10.95 6.36 -3.05
N ASP A 11 11.59 5.80 -4.06
CA ASP A 11 12.00 4.40 -4.04
C ASP A 11 13.01 4.15 -2.92
N ARG A 12 12.90 2.98 -2.30
CA ARG A 12 13.81 2.51 -1.26
C ARG A 12 13.76 0.99 -1.15
N PRO A 13 14.86 0.36 -0.68
CA PRO A 13 14.85 -1.05 -0.33
C PRO A 13 13.71 -1.39 0.63
N GLY A 14 12.99 -2.47 0.30
CA GLY A 14 11.91 -3.01 1.14
C GLY A 14 10.57 -2.28 1.07
N LEU A 15 10.39 -1.28 0.20
CA LEU A 15 9.11 -0.55 0.08
C LEU A 15 7.93 -1.49 -0.24
N LEU A 16 8.04 -2.28 -1.31
CA LEU A 16 6.96 -3.18 -1.72
C LEU A 16 6.62 -4.20 -0.63
N HIS A 17 7.63 -4.70 0.09
CA HIS A 17 7.42 -5.58 1.24
C HIS A 17 6.63 -4.89 2.35
N ASP A 18 6.97 -3.63 2.68
CA ASP A 18 6.25 -2.88 3.72
C ASP A 18 4.79 -2.61 3.33
N LEU A 19 4.54 -2.26 2.06
CA LEU A 19 3.19 -2.03 1.53
C LEU A 19 2.35 -3.31 1.56
N THR A 20 2.85 -4.39 0.97
CA THR A 20 2.15 -5.67 0.90
C THR A 20 1.93 -6.29 2.29
N ARG A 21 2.90 -6.17 3.20
CA ARG A 21 2.75 -6.59 4.60
C ARG A 21 1.69 -5.78 5.32
N CYS A 22 1.64 -4.46 5.12
CA CYS A 22 0.62 -3.61 5.72
C CYS A 22 -0.79 -3.97 5.20
N LEU A 23 -0.94 -4.20 3.89
CA LEU A 23 -2.20 -4.63 3.29
C LEU A 23 -2.65 -5.99 3.87
N ALA A 24 -1.74 -6.97 3.93
CA ALA A 24 -2.02 -8.30 4.48
C ALA A 24 -2.44 -8.22 5.97
N ALA A 25 -1.73 -7.42 6.78
CA ALA A 25 -2.05 -7.23 8.21
C ALA A 25 -3.42 -6.55 8.45
N ASN A 26 -4.00 -5.92 7.42
CA ASN A 26 -5.32 -5.30 7.48
C ASN A 26 -6.41 -6.12 6.77
N ASN A 27 -6.15 -7.41 6.50
CA ASN A 27 -7.05 -8.32 5.79
C ASN A 27 -7.48 -7.76 4.42
N VAL A 28 -6.54 -7.11 3.73
CA VAL A 28 -6.73 -6.57 2.39
C VAL A 28 -6.15 -7.54 1.37
N GLN A 29 -6.99 -8.01 0.45
CA GLN A 29 -6.55 -8.88 -0.64
C GLN A 29 -6.12 -8.05 -1.84
N ILE A 30 -4.92 -8.31 -2.35
CA ILE A 30 -4.43 -7.74 -3.61
C ILE A 30 -4.87 -8.66 -4.75
N ALA A 31 -5.67 -8.14 -5.67
CA ALA A 31 -6.10 -8.86 -6.88
C ALA A 31 -5.13 -8.64 -8.05
N SER A 32 -4.52 -7.46 -8.12
CA SER A 32 -3.48 -7.13 -9.09
C SER A 32 -2.65 -5.98 -8.54
N ALA A 33 -1.39 -5.90 -8.97
CA ALA A 33 -0.49 -4.80 -8.66
C ALA A 33 0.27 -4.39 -9.91
N VAL A 34 0.42 -3.08 -10.11
CA VAL A 34 1.28 -2.49 -11.14
C VAL A 34 2.32 -1.65 -10.42
N ILE A 35 3.59 -1.98 -10.61
CA ILE A 35 4.72 -1.38 -9.92
C ILE A 35 5.56 -0.68 -10.99
N ALA A 36 5.70 0.64 -10.88
CA ALA A 36 6.43 1.43 -11.86
C ALA A 36 7.46 2.33 -11.17
N THR A 37 8.73 2.14 -11.49
CA THR A 37 9.84 2.93 -10.94
C THR A 37 10.38 3.89 -12.00
N TYR A 38 10.50 5.16 -11.64
CA TYR A 38 11.01 6.24 -12.47
C TYR A 38 12.16 6.96 -11.73
N GLY A 39 13.39 6.55 -12.02
CA GLY A 39 14.57 7.09 -11.34
C GLY A 39 14.52 6.79 -9.84
N GLU A 40 14.37 7.84 -9.02
CA GLU A 40 14.26 7.71 -7.57
C GLU A 40 12.80 7.71 -7.07
N GLN A 41 11.80 7.83 -7.95
CA GLN A 41 10.39 7.76 -7.59
C GLN A 41 9.80 6.41 -7.99
N VAL A 42 8.78 5.99 -7.25
CA VAL A 42 8.02 4.77 -7.54
C VAL A 42 6.54 5.05 -7.36
N VAL A 43 5.76 4.53 -8.31
CA VAL A 43 4.31 4.60 -8.35
C VAL A 43 3.78 3.17 -8.33
N ASP A 44 3.23 2.77 -7.18
CA ASP A 44 2.66 1.45 -6.97
C ASP A 44 1.13 1.54 -6.95
N THR A 45 0.48 0.86 -7.87
CA THR A 45 -0.99 0.76 -7.95
C THR A 45 -1.44 -0.63 -7.56
N PHE A 46 -2.25 -0.74 -6.50
CA PHE A 46 -2.84 -1.99 -6.03
C PHE A 46 -4.35 -1.99 -6.24
N TYR A 47 -4.84 -3.03 -6.94
CA TYR A 47 -6.27 -3.33 -7.04
C TYR A 47 -6.64 -4.24 -5.89
N VAL A 48 -7.35 -3.69 -4.91
CA VAL A 48 -7.62 -4.38 -3.65
C VAL A 48 -9.11 -4.66 -3.41
N LYS A 49 -9.33 -5.69 -2.61
CA LYS A 49 -10.62 -6.10 -2.05
C LYS A 49 -10.50 -6.30 -0.55
N ASP A 50 -11.61 -6.21 0.15
CA ASP A 50 -11.68 -6.67 1.54
C ASP A 50 -11.63 -8.21 1.61
N MET A 51 -11.61 -8.73 2.84
CA MET A 51 -11.59 -10.17 3.11
C MET A 51 -12.80 -10.95 2.57
N PHE A 52 -13.90 -10.26 2.25
CA PHE A 52 -15.10 -10.86 1.66
C PHE A 52 -15.09 -10.76 0.12
N GLY A 53 -14.01 -10.26 -0.47
CA GLY A 53 -13.88 -10.07 -1.91
C GLY A 53 -14.67 -8.86 -2.45
N LEU A 54 -15.15 -7.99 -1.56
CA LEU A 54 -15.94 -6.81 -1.89
C LEU A 54 -15.06 -5.55 -1.95
N LYS A 55 -15.62 -4.48 -2.55
CA LYS A 55 -15.00 -3.17 -2.52
C LYS A 55 -15.10 -2.57 -1.11
N PHE A 56 -14.13 -1.76 -0.71
CA PHE A 56 -14.26 -0.98 0.51
C PHE A 56 -15.37 0.08 0.34
N HIS A 57 -16.46 -0.08 1.10
CA HIS A 57 -17.56 0.89 1.16
C HIS A 57 -17.48 1.83 2.36
N SER A 58 -16.72 1.45 3.39
CA SER A 58 -16.60 2.20 4.63
C SER A 58 -15.45 3.22 4.55
N GLU A 59 -15.78 4.51 4.61
CA GLU A 59 -14.79 5.58 4.66
C GLU A 59 -13.84 5.47 5.86
N SER A 60 -14.33 5.03 7.03
CA SER A 60 -13.50 4.89 8.22
C SER A 60 -12.43 3.82 8.05
N ARG A 61 -12.76 2.70 7.37
CA ARG A 61 -11.78 1.67 7.01
C ARG A 61 -10.75 2.20 6.02
N LEU A 62 -11.19 2.95 5.00
CA LEU A 62 -10.28 3.57 4.03
C LEU A 62 -9.29 4.51 4.70
N LYS A 63 -9.77 5.43 5.55
CA LYS A 63 -8.92 6.37 6.31
C LYS A 63 -7.94 5.63 7.23
N THR A 64 -8.39 4.58 7.90
CA THR A 64 -7.53 3.76 8.76
C THR A 64 -6.44 3.04 7.96
N LEU A 65 -6.80 2.48 6.80
CA LEU A 65 -5.86 1.80 5.93
C LEU A 65 -4.82 2.78 5.37
N GLU A 66 -5.26 3.94 4.90
CA GLU A 66 -4.40 5.02 4.42
C GLU A 66 -3.39 5.43 5.49
N ALA A 67 -3.84 5.71 6.72
CA ALA A 67 -2.97 6.10 7.82
C ALA A 67 -1.89 5.04 8.11
N LYS A 68 -2.27 3.76 8.14
CA LYS A 68 -1.33 2.64 8.36
C LYS A 68 -0.32 2.49 7.23
N LEU A 69 -0.74 2.68 5.97
CA LEU A 69 0.16 2.64 4.83
C LEU A 69 1.19 3.77 4.89
N ARG A 70 0.76 4.99 5.19
CA ARG A 70 1.66 6.14 5.37
C ARG A 70 2.68 5.88 6.49
N GLU A 71 2.22 5.35 7.62
CA GLU A 71 3.08 4.99 8.75
C GLU A 71 4.08 3.87 8.40
N ALA A 72 3.65 2.86 7.62
CA ALA A 72 4.53 1.80 7.14
C ALA A 72 5.63 2.33 6.19
N ILE A 73 5.27 3.24 5.27
CA ILE A 73 6.21 3.89 4.37
C ILE A 73 7.25 4.68 5.17
N GLN A 74 6.80 5.51 6.12
CA GLN A 74 7.66 6.35 6.94
C GLN A 74 8.63 5.55 7.80
N ARG A 75 8.14 4.56 8.56
CA ARG A 75 9.00 3.68 9.37
C ARG A 75 10.02 2.93 8.54
N GLY A 76 9.63 2.45 7.36
CA GLY A 76 10.58 1.76 6.49
C GLY A 76 11.62 2.70 5.86
N ALA A 77 11.26 3.95 5.61
CA ALA A 77 12.21 4.96 5.15
C ALA A 77 13.25 5.30 6.24
N GLU A 78 12.83 5.38 7.51
CA GLU A 78 13.74 5.54 8.65
C GLU A 78 14.70 4.35 8.77
N ARG A 79 14.18 3.11 8.67
CA ARG A 79 15.01 1.89 8.70
C ARG A 79 16.01 1.79 7.55
N ALA A 80 15.69 2.34 6.37
CA ALA A 80 16.58 2.30 5.21
C ALA A 80 17.70 3.36 5.26
N ARG A 81 17.62 4.32 6.19
CA ARG A 81 18.62 5.38 6.39
C ARG A 81 19.64 5.08 7.48
N GLY A 82 19.34 4.13 8.37
CA GLY A 82 20.25 3.63 9.41
C GLY A 82 21.01 2.41 8.93
#